data_AF-A0A2S7K523-F1
#
_entry.id   AF-A0A2S7K523-F1
#
_cell.length_a   1.000
_cell.length_b   1.000
_cell.length_c   1.000
_cell.angle_alpha   90.00
_cell.angle_beta   90.00
_cell.angle_gamma   90.00
#
_symmetry.space_group_name_H-M   'P 1'
#
loop_
_entity.id
_entity.type
_entity.pdbx_description
1 polymer ?
#
loop_
_entity_poly.entity_id
_entity_poly.type
_entity_poly.pdbx_seq_one_letter_code
_entity_poly.pdbx_strand_id
1 'polypeptide(L)' 'MHRERDYEMGCYVIIGVGQAGAQGAASLRQAGYDGEIVMLGAEPVRPYQPRRFQRPSSKAN' A
#
# COMPACT_ATOMS: atom_id res chain seq x y z
N MET A 1 -34.19 7.07 7.21
CA MET A 1 -32.84 7.47 6.78
C MET A 1 -31.85 6.73 7.67
N HIS A 2 -31.35 5.59 7.19
CA HIS A 2 -30.53 4.64 7.93
C HIS A 2 -29.09 5.13 8.01
N ARG A 3 -28.67 5.74 9.13
CA ARG A 3 -27.27 6.19 9.30
C ARG A 3 -26.62 5.68 10.59
N GLU A 4 -27.18 4.66 11.21
CA GLU A 4 -26.76 4.14 12.52
C GLU A 4 -26.15 2.73 12.48
N ARG A 5 -26.20 2.03 11.33
CA ARG A 5 -25.62 0.68 11.20
C ARG A 5 -24.20 0.64 10.61
N ASP A 6 -23.69 1.75 10.11
CA ASP A 6 -22.33 1.82 9.54
C ASP A 6 -21.24 2.01 10.60
N TYR A 7 -21.60 2.26 11.87
CA TYR A 7 -20.66 2.50 12.98
C TYR A 7 -20.36 1.26 13.83
N GLU A 8 -21.04 0.14 13.59
CA GLU A 8 -20.83 -1.12 14.33
C GLU A 8 -19.51 -1.82 13.96
N MET A 9 -18.91 -1.44 12.82
CA MET A 9 -17.58 -1.88 12.38
C MET A 9 -16.83 -0.64 11.91
N GLY A 10 -16.32 0.15 12.86
CA GLY A 10 -15.52 1.34 12.53
C GLY A 10 -14.37 0.98 11.60
N CYS A 11 -14.04 1.87 10.66
CA CYS A 11 -12.98 1.72 9.67
C CYS A 11 -12.00 2.90 9.75
N TYR A 12 -10.70 2.63 9.83
CA TYR A 12 -9.65 3.65 9.74
C TYR A 12 -9.05 3.69 8.34
N VAL A 13 -9.02 4.89 7.75
CA VAL A 13 -8.38 5.14 6.46
C VAL A 13 -7.05 5.88 6.68
N ILE A 14 -5.94 5.28 6.24
CA ILE A 14 -4.59 5.83 6.33
C ILE A 14 -4.14 6.33 4.95
N ILE A 15 -3.86 7.63 4.83
CA ILE A 15 -3.34 8.24 3.60
C ILE A 15 -1.82 8.32 3.68
N GLY A 16 -1.14 7.52 2.84
CA GLY A 16 0.31 7.37 2.76
C GLY A 16 0.81 6.05 3.31
N VAL A 17 1.25 5.13 2.45
CA VAL A 17 1.89 3.83 2.82
C VAL A 17 3.41 3.94 3.03
N GLY A 18 3.88 5.12 3.42
CA GLY A 18 5.26 5.27 3.90
C GLY A 18 5.46 4.65 5.29
N GLN A 19 6.66 4.83 5.85
CA GLN A 19 7.00 4.36 7.21
C GLN A 19 5.97 4.80 8.27
N ALA A 20 5.50 6.05 8.22
CA ALA A 20 4.51 6.57 9.16
C ALA A 20 3.15 5.86 9.08
N GLY A 21 2.67 5.56 7.87
CA GLY A 21 1.40 4.85 7.69
C GLY A 21 1.48 3.39 8.13
N ALA A 22 2.59 2.72 7.81
CA ALA A 22 2.84 1.34 8.25
C ALA A 22 2.92 1.26 9.79
N GLN A 23 3.64 2.18 10.42
CA GLN A 23 3.73 2.25 11.88
C GLN A 23 2.36 2.55 12.51
N GLY A 24 1.57 3.45 11.93
CA GLY A 24 0.23 3.75 12.41
C GLY A 24 -0.71 2.54 12.36
N ALA A 25 -0.71 1.81 11.24
CA ALA A 25 -1.50 0.58 11.11
C ALA A 25 -1.08 -0.49 12.11
N ALA A 26 0.24 -0.67 12.32
CA ALA A 26 0.78 -1.62 13.29
C ALA A 26 0.37 -1.26 14.72
N SER A 27 0.46 0.02 15.10
CA SER A 27 0.03 0.50 16.41
C SER A 27 -1.46 0.28 16.65
N LEU A 28 -2.32 0.47 15.65
CA LEU A 28 -3.76 0.18 15.76
C LEU A 28 -4.01 -1.30 16.07
N ARG A 29 -3.32 -2.21 15.36
CA ARG A 29 -3.43 -3.65 15.62
C ARG A 29 -2.90 -4.04 17.00
N GLN A 30 -1.77 -3.47 17.43
CA GLN A 30 -1.22 -3.70 18.77
C GLN A 30 -2.14 -3.18 19.88
N ALA A 31 -2.88 -2.11 19.62
CA ALA A 31 -3.87 -1.56 20.54
C ALA A 31 -5.19 -2.38 20.59
N GLY A 32 -5.30 -3.48 19.84
CA GLY A 32 -6.47 -4.35 19.84
C GLY A 32 -7.59 -3.88 18.91
N TYR A 33 -7.31 -2.99 17.96
CA TYR A 33 -8.29 -2.63 16.95
C TYR A 33 -8.42 -3.76 15.91
N ASP A 34 -9.57 -4.42 15.93
CA ASP A 34 -9.93 -5.50 14.99
C ASP A 34 -10.76 -5.03 13.80
N GLY A 35 -11.11 -3.74 13.74
CA GLY A 35 -11.85 -3.17 12.63
C GLY A 35 -11.06 -3.12 11.31
N GLU A 36 -11.72 -2.60 10.29
CA GLU A 36 -11.13 -2.47 8.97
C GLU A 36 -10.08 -1.35 8.94
N ILE A 37 -8.92 -1.63 8.34
CA ILE A 37 -7.88 -0.62 8.11
C ILE A 37 -7.62 -0.57 6.62
N VAL A 38 -7.93 0.56 5.99
CA VAL A 38 -7.67 0.81 4.56
C VAL A 38 -6.46 1.70 4.43
N MET A 39 -5.46 1.28 3.68
CA MET A 39 -4.25 2.07 3.41
C MET A 39 -4.22 2.53 1.96
N LEU A 40 -4.09 3.84 1.74
CA LEU A 40 -4.03 4.44 0.41
C LEU A 40 -2.62 5.01 0.16
N GLY A 41 -1.97 4.54 -0.91
CA GLY A 41 -0.66 5.00 -1.34
C GLY A 41 -0.71 5.99 -2.47
N ALA A 42 0.08 7.06 -2.36
CA ALA A 42 0.30 8.01 -3.45
C ALA A 42 1.37 7.54 -4.45
N GLU A 43 2.03 6.39 -4.22
CA GLU A 43 3.16 5.93 -5.02
C GLU A 43 2.69 5.43 -6.39
N PRO A 44 2.89 6.21 -7.47
CA PRO A 44 2.38 5.86 -8.78
C PRO A 44 3.53 5.23 -9.56
N VAL A 45 4.00 4.06 -9.14
CA VAL A 45 5.11 3.42 -9.87
C VAL A 45 4.71 2.01 -10.27
N ARG A 46 4.09 1.90 -11.46
CA ARG A 46 4.47 0.77 -12.30
C ARG A 46 5.93 1.03 -12.69
N PRO A 47 6.88 0.14 -12.35
CA PRO A 47 8.26 0.33 -12.73
C PRO A 47 8.33 0.43 -14.26
N TYR A 48 8.59 1.62 -14.79
CA TYR A 48 9.07 1.70 -16.15
C TYR A 48 10.54 1.29 -16.12
N GLN A 49 10.79 -0.01 -16.29
CA GLN A 49 12.10 -0.52 -16.64
C GLN A 49 12.11 -0.73 -18.16
N PRO A 50 12.68 0.20 -18.96
CA PRO A 50 13.10 -0.19 -20.29
C PRO A 50 14.14 -1.28 -20.10
N ARG A 51 13.82 -2.50 -20.58
CA ARG A 51 14.77 -3.62 -20.54
C ARG A 51 16.08 -3.15 -21.13
N ARG A 52 17.15 -3.33 -20.34
CA ARG A 52 18.53 -3.13 -20.75
C ARG A 52 18.71 -3.81 -22.10
N PHE A 53 19.02 -3.04 -23.14
CA PHE A 53 19.35 -3.59 -24.46
C PHE A 53 20.58 -4.48 -24.29
N GLN A 54 20.38 -5.79 -24.27
CA GLN A 54 21.46 -6.76 -24.24
C GLN A 54 22.15 -6.67 -25.60
N ARG A 55 23.36 -6.09 -25.66
CA ARG A 55 24.16 -6.13 -26.89
C ARG A 55 24.29 -7.61 -27.32
N PRO A 56 24.05 -7.97 -28.59
CA PRO A 56 24.37 -9.31 -29.05
C PRO A 56 25.88 -9.52 -28.85
N SER A 57 26.23 -10.58 -28.12
CA SER A 57 27.61 -11.04 -28.02
C SER A 57 28.05 -11.47 -29.41
N SER A 58 28.87 -10.64 -30.08
CA SER A 58 29.57 -11.04 -31.28
C SER A 58 30.60 -12.09 -30.88
N LYS A 59 30.21 -13.36 -30.91
CA LYS A 59 31.20 -14.41 -31.12
C LYS A 59 31.57 -14.36 -32.60
N ALA A 60 32.57 -13.55 -32.91
CA ALA A 60 33.29 -13.67 -34.16
C ALA A 60 33.98 -15.04 -34.16
N ASN A 61 33.71 -15.80 -35.22
CA ASN A 61 34.55 -16.89 -35.69
C ASN A 61 35.95 -16.35 -36.01
#